data_AF-A0A6P4ZPJ1-F1
#
_entry.id   AF-A0A6P4ZPJ1-F1
#
_cell.length_a   1.000
_cell.length_b   1.000
_cell.length_c   1.000
_cell.angle_alpha   90.00
_cell.angle_beta   90.00
_cell.angle_gamma   90.00
#
_symmetry.space_group_name_H-M   'P 1'
#
loop_
_entity.id
_entity.type
_entity.pdbx_description
1 polymer ?
#
loop_
_entity_poly.entity_id
_entity_poly.type
_entity_poly.pdbx_seq_one_letter_code
_entity_poly.pdbx_strand_id
1 'polypeptide(L)'
;MAWGTLWTFCGMAVLLVPLAVADTPANCTYADMLGTWVFSVSQGGNDKTLDCTDPGPATNNITVQFSHFSTATVMSSGGYTFDVNGYWTLIYNQGFEFRVLNRKFFAFFKWTGEGKNATSMCNEIMPALDKRRQPSPPLAIPHCSS
;
A
#
# COMPACT_ATOMS: atom_id res chain seq x y z
N MET A 1 32.80 -31.24 26.89
CA MET A 1 31.48 -31.62 26.35
C MET A 1 30.67 -30.35 26.07
N ALA A 2 31.00 -29.61 25.01
CA ALA A 2 30.29 -28.35 24.68
C ALA A 2 30.38 -27.97 23.18
N TRP A 3 30.68 -28.92 22.30
CA TRP A 3 30.74 -28.69 20.84
C TRP A 3 29.55 -29.30 20.09
N GLY A 4 28.80 -30.22 20.71
CA GLY A 4 27.65 -30.88 20.07
C GLY A 4 26.36 -30.05 20.08
N THR A 5 26.20 -29.14 21.04
CA THR A 5 25.01 -28.29 21.18
C THR A 5 25.00 -27.11 20.20
N LEU A 6 26.17 -26.60 19.78
CA LEU A 6 26.24 -25.49 18.82
C LEU A 6 25.77 -25.93 17.41
N TRP A 7 26.07 -27.17 17.03
CA TRP A 7 25.77 -27.70 15.70
C TRP A 7 24.28 -28.03 15.51
N THR A 8 23.61 -28.43 16.60
CA THR A 8 22.17 -28.75 16.61
C THR A 8 21.30 -27.50 16.51
N PHE A 9 21.69 -26.38 17.14
CA PHE A 9 20.97 -25.11 16.97
C PHE A 9 21.11 -24.53 15.55
N CYS A 10 22.28 -24.66 14.92
CA CYS A 10 22.47 -24.27 13.52
C CYS A 10 21.64 -25.12 12.54
N GLY A 11 21.57 -26.44 12.76
CA GLY A 11 20.78 -27.33 11.91
C GLY A 11 19.27 -27.07 11.98
N MET A 12 18.75 -26.71 13.16
CA MET A 12 17.33 -26.43 13.34
C MET A 12 16.91 -25.08 12.73
N ALA A 13 17.79 -24.07 12.75
CA ALA A 13 17.53 -22.77 12.14
C ALA A 13 17.46 -22.84 10.60
N VAL A 14 18.26 -23.71 9.97
CA VAL A 14 18.30 -23.90 8.51
C VAL A 14 17.02 -24.59 7.99
N LEU A 15 16.38 -25.44 8.79
CA LEU A 15 15.18 -26.18 8.43
C LEU A 15 13.89 -25.34 8.42
N LEU A 16 13.90 -24.14 9.03
CA LEU A 16 12.73 -23.26 9.14
C LEU A 16 12.68 -22.15 8.07
N VAL A 17 13.73 -21.99 7.26
CA VAL A 17 13.83 -20.95 6.23
C VAL A 17 12.82 -21.10 5.06
N PRO A 18 12.43 -22.30 4.57
CA PRO A 18 11.66 -22.40 3.33
C PRO A 18 10.14 -22.11 3.46
N LEU A 19 9.64 -21.61 4.58
CA LEU A 19 8.21 -21.31 4.78
C LEU A 19 7.84 -19.82 4.60
N ALA A 20 8.79 -18.95 4.29
CA ALA A 20 8.52 -17.53 4.09
C ALA A 20 7.97 -17.26 2.67
N VAL A 21 6.69 -17.56 2.43
CA VAL A 21 5.95 -17.05 1.28
C VAL A 21 5.34 -15.71 1.67
N ALA A 22 6.11 -14.63 1.52
CA ALA A 22 5.73 -13.29 1.97
C ALA A 22 5.15 -12.40 0.86
N ASP A 23 5.24 -12.82 -0.41
CA ASP A 23 4.74 -12.04 -1.54
C ASP A 23 3.23 -12.14 -1.69
N THR A 24 2.61 -11.05 -2.13
CA THR A 24 1.20 -11.08 -2.53
C THR A 24 1.04 -11.83 -3.86
N PRO A 25 -0.08 -12.51 -4.11
CA PRO A 25 -0.36 -13.14 -5.39
C PRO A 25 -0.62 -12.17 -6.55
N ALA A 26 -0.62 -10.86 -6.30
CA ALA A 26 -0.84 -9.86 -7.33
C ALA A 26 0.35 -9.81 -8.29
N ASN A 27 0.07 -9.76 -9.59
CA ASN A 27 1.07 -9.68 -10.65
C ASN A 27 0.67 -8.60 -11.67
N CYS A 28 0.66 -7.35 -11.22
CA CYS A 28 0.24 -6.19 -12.01
C CYS A 28 1.42 -5.47 -12.64
N THR A 29 1.21 -4.86 -13.81
CA THR A 29 2.25 -4.16 -14.56
C THR A 29 2.22 -2.65 -14.34
N TYR A 30 3.29 -1.98 -14.76
CA TYR A 30 3.34 -0.52 -14.78
C TYR A 30 2.22 0.11 -15.63
N ALA A 31 1.86 -0.52 -16.74
CA ALA A 31 0.81 -0.02 -17.62
C ALA A 31 -0.57 -0.08 -16.96
N ASP A 32 -0.84 -1.10 -16.15
CA ASP A 32 -2.11 -1.25 -15.43
C ASP A 32 -2.33 -0.15 -14.39
N MET A 33 -1.25 0.45 -13.88
CA MET A 33 -1.30 1.54 -12.91
C MET A 33 -1.61 2.92 -13.53
N LEU A 34 -1.32 3.10 -14.82
CA LEU A 34 -1.52 4.38 -15.48
C LEU A 34 -3.01 4.71 -15.63
N GLY A 35 -3.34 5.99 -15.55
CA GLY A 35 -4.71 6.47 -15.71
C GLY A 35 -5.28 7.08 -14.44
N THR A 36 -6.61 7.18 -14.39
CA THR A 36 -7.32 7.91 -13.33
C THR A 36 -7.87 6.95 -12.30
N TRP A 37 -7.53 7.21 -11.04
CA TRP A 37 -7.94 6.43 -9.88
C TRP A 37 -8.75 7.29 -8.92
N VAL A 38 -9.71 6.66 -8.24
CA VAL A 38 -10.52 7.30 -7.20
C VAL A 38 -10.28 6.56 -5.89
N PHE A 39 -9.74 7.26 -4.91
CA PHE A 39 -9.46 6.72 -3.59
C PHE A 39 -10.53 7.20 -2.61
N SER A 40 -11.19 6.26 -1.94
CA SER A 40 -12.15 6.55 -0.88
C SER A 40 -11.42 6.54 0.45
N VAL A 41 -11.36 7.67 1.14
CA VAL A 41 -10.58 7.88 2.37
C VAL A 41 -11.51 7.92 3.58
N SER A 42 -11.22 7.06 4.55
CA SER A 42 -11.92 6.97 5.84
C SER A 42 -11.59 8.14 6.78
N GLN A 43 -12.37 8.23 7.87
CA GLN A 43 -12.18 9.24 8.90
C GLN A 43 -10.79 9.14 9.53
N GLY A 44 -10.13 10.28 9.71
CA GLY A 44 -8.82 10.38 10.36
C GLY A 44 -8.87 10.46 11.86
N GLY A 45 -7.69 10.67 12.45
CA GLY A 45 -7.51 10.89 13.89
C GLY A 45 -6.97 9.67 14.64
N ASN A 46 -6.63 8.61 13.90
CA ASN A 46 -6.09 7.39 14.47
C ASN A 46 -4.59 7.52 14.78
N ASP A 47 -4.01 6.49 15.36
CA ASP A 47 -2.57 6.38 15.61
C ASP A 47 -1.94 5.26 14.77
N LYS A 48 -0.66 4.97 14.97
CA LYS A 48 0.05 3.92 14.22
C LYS A 48 -0.58 2.51 14.40
N THR A 49 -1.44 2.30 15.39
CA THR A 49 -2.13 1.02 15.65
C THR A 49 -3.41 0.84 14.83
N LEU A 50 -3.73 1.81 13.95
CA LEU A 50 -4.85 1.71 13.02
C LEU A 50 -4.80 0.41 12.19
N ASP A 51 -5.86 -0.38 12.32
CA ASP A 51 -6.14 -1.54 11.48
C ASP A 51 -7.02 -1.11 10.29
N CYS A 52 -6.52 -1.34 9.07
CA CYS A 52 -7.24 -1.02 7.84
C CYS A 52 -7.93 -2.23 7.21
N THR A 53 -8.02 -3.37 7.91
CA THR A 53 -8.71 -4.57 7.40
C THR A 53 -10.16 -4.28 7.03
N ASP A 54 -10.84 -3.45 7.83
CA ASP A 54 -12.14 -2.88 7.51
C ASP A 54 -12.06 -1.34 7.68
N PRO A 55 -11.87 -0.58 6.58
CA PRO A 55 -11.65 0.87 6.64
C PRO A 55 -12.87 1.68 7.09
N GLY A 56 -14.05 1.04 7.24
CA GLY A 56 -15.28 1.72 7.61
C GLY A 56 -15.79 2.70 6.54
N PRO A 57 -16.67 3.65 6.90
CA PRO A 57 -17.31 4.54 5.94
C PRO A 57 -16.34 5.57 5.35
N ALA A 58 -16.36 5.70 4.02
CA ALA A 58 -15.61 6.73 3.31
C ALA A 58 -16.13 8.13 3.66
N THR A 59 -15.23 9.01 4.10
CA THR A 59 -15.55 10.40 4.44
C THR A 59 -15.21 11.35 3.30
N ASN A 60 -14.17 11.06 2.51
CA ASN A 60 -13.72 11.91 1.42
C ASN A 60 -13.22 11.07 0.24
N ASN A 61 -13.45 11.54 -0.97
CA ASN A 61 -12.88 10.94 -2.18
C ASN A 61 -11.78 11.84 -2.76
N ILE A 62 -10.72 11.22 -3.26
CA ILE A 62 -9.61 11.88 -3.95
C ILE A 62 -9.43 11.22 -5.31
N THR A 63 -9.46 12.01 -6.37
CA THR A 63 -9.20 11.56 -7.73
C THR A 63 -7.78 11.93 -8.13
N VAL A 64 -6.98 10.94 -8.52
CA VAL A 64 -5.57 11.12 -8.91
C VAL A 64 -5.36 10.51 -10.29
N GLN A 65 -4.69 11.24 -11.17
CA GLN A 65 -4.20 10.76 -12.45
C GLN A 65 -2.73 10.37 -12.33
N PHE A 66 -2.43 9.10 -12.59
CA PHE A 66 -1.07 8.59 -12.67
C PHE A 66 -0.60 8.58 -14.12
N SER A 67 0.50 9.29 -14.35
CA SER A 67 1.12 9.48 -15.64
C SER A 67 2.53 8.91 -15.66
N HIS A 68 3.12 8.85 -16.85
CA HIS A 68 4.50 8.43 -17.03
C HIS A 68 5.48 9.26 -16.18
N PHE A 69 6.71 8.74 -16.04
CA PHE A 69 7.80 9.40 -15.33
C PHE A 69 7.50 9.68 -13.84
N SER A 70 6.73 8.80 -13.21
CA SER A 70 6.43 8.87 -11.76
C SER A 70 5.62 10.12 -11.37
N THR A 71 4.78 10.65 -12.27
CA THR A 71 3.97 11.86 -12.01
C THR A 71 2.56 11.48 -11.53
N ALA A 72 2.15 12.01 -10.39
CA ALA A 72 0.80 11.85 -9.86
C ALA A 72 0.12 13.22 -9.74
N THR A 73 -0.97 13.43 -10.47
CA THR A 73 -1.70 14.70 -10.50
C THR A 73 -3.04 14.53 -9.82
N VAL A 74 -3.28 15.27 -8.74
CA VAL A 74 -4.59 15.26 -8.11
C VAL A 74 -5.53 16.14 -8.92
N MET A 75 -6.65 15.55 -9.35
CA MET A 75 -7.68 16.23 -10.15
C MET A 75 -8.81 16.79 -9.28
N SER A 76 -9.15 16.08 -8.21
CA SER A 76 -10.25 16.46 -7.32
C SER A 76 -10.06 15.89 -5.91
N SER A 77 -10.49 16.64 -4.89
CA SER A 77 -10.61 16.18 -3.51
C SER A 77 -11.71 16.94 -2.79
N GLY A 78 -12.57 16.21 -2.05
CA GLY A 78 -13.62 16.84 -1.25
C GLY A 78 -14.60 17.71 -2.05
N GLY A 79 -14.80 17.39 -3.33
CA GLY A 79 -15.68 18.14 -4.24
C GLY A 79 -15.04 19.33 -4.95
N TYR A 80 -13.78 19.67 -4.66
CA TYR A 80 -13.05 20.75 -5.32
C TYR A 80 -12.07 20.20 -6.36
N THR A 81 -12.01 20.83 -7.52
CA THR A 81 -11.03 20.53 -8.57
C THR A 81 -9.78 21.38 -8.42
N PHE A 82 -8.62 20.77 -8.62
CA PHE A 82 -7.33 21.43 -8.60
C PHE A 82 -6.34 20.64 -9.45
N ASP A 83 -5.16 21.21 -9.70
CA ASP A 83 -4.06 20.59 -10.44
C ASP A 83 -2.82 20.65 -9.55
N VAL A 84 -2.68 19.65 -8.69
CA VAL A 84 -1.54 19.53 -7.77
C VAL A 84 -0.74 18.29 -8.13
N ASN A 85 0.52 18.52 -8.49
CA ASN A 85 1.45 17.47 -8.84
C ASN A 85 2.16 16.89 -7.62
N GLY A 86 2.44 15.59 -7.72
CA GLY A 86 3.20 14.80 -6.78
C GLY A 86 3.88 13.64 -7.50
N TYR A 87 4.28 12.63 -6.74
CA TYR A 87 5.09 11.52 -7.25
C TYR A 87 4.47 10.18 -6.91
N TRP A 88 4.63 9.20 -7.80
CA TRP A 88 4.26 7.81 -7.54
C TRP A 88 5.33 6.84 -7.97
N THR A 89 5.31 5.64 -7.43
CA THR A 89 6.20 4.55 -7.82
C THR A 89 5.48 3.22 -7.68
N LEU A 90 5.71 2.34 -8.65
CA LEU A 90 5.26 0.95 -8.59
C LEU A 90 6.20 0.17 -7.67
N ILE A 91 5.63 -0.67 -6.81
CA ILE A 91 6.36 -1.57 -5.94
C ILE A 91 6.30 -2.95 -6.60
N TYR A 92 7.31 -3.21 -7.42
CA TYR A 92 7.44 -4.40 -8.26
C TYR A 92 6.17 -4.68 -9.07
N ASN A 93 5.38 -5.68 -8.69
CA ASN A 93 4.09 -6.02 -9.31
C ASN A 93 2.95 -6.15 -8.27
N GLN A 94 3.23 -5.81 -7.01
CA GLN A 94 2.38 -6.11 -5.86
C GLN A 94 1.52 -4.92 -5.45
N GLY A 95 2.03 -3.71 -5.66
CA GLY A 95 1.38 -2.50 -5.18
C GLY A 95 2.10 -1.25 -5.64
N PHE A 96 1.81 -0.13 -4.99
CA PHE A 96 2.38 1.16 -5.32
C PHE A 96 2.38 2.11 -4.12
N GLU A 97 3.23 3.12 -4.21
CA GLU A 97 3.26 4.25 -3.28
C GLU A 97 3.09 5.55 -4.07
N PHE A 98 2.29 6.48 -3.54
CA PHE A 98 2.24 7.82 -4.10
C PHE A 98 2.17 8.90 -3.02
N ARG A 99 2.59 10.11 -3.41
CA ARG A 99 2.72 11.26 -2.52
C ARG A 99 2.13 12.49 -3.18
N VAL A 100 1.06 13.00 -2.58
CA VAL A 100 0.33 14.20 -3.01
C VAL A 100 -0.19 14.93 -1.78
N LEU A 101 -0.37 16.25 -1.85
CA LEU A 101 -0.94 17.06 -0.75
C LEU A 101 -0.24 16.84 0.61
N ASN A 102 1.08 16.60 0.58
CA ASN A 102 1.88 16.29 1.77
C ASN A 102 1.39 15.03 2.54
N ARG A 103 0.77 14.09 1.82
CA ARG A 103 0.37 12.77 2.28
C ARG A 103 1.16 11.71 1.53
N LYS A 104 1.26 10.52 2.12
CA LYS A 104 1.86 9.33 1.54
C LYS A 104 0.83 8.21 1.61
N PHE A 105 0.53 7.64 0.45
CA PHE A 105 -0.38 6.52 0.28
C PHE A 105 0.41 5.28 -0.09
N PHE A 106 -0.01 4.13 0.43
CA PHE A 106 0.56 2.83 0.11
C PHE A 106 -0.56 1.80 0.03
N ALA A 107 -0.64 1.10 -1.10
CA ALA A 107 -1.66 0.10 -1.37
C ALA A 107 -1.06 -1.10 -2.11
N PHE A 108 -1.58 -2.29 -1.81
CA PHE A 108 -1.41 -3.45 -2.67
C PHE A 108 -2.55 -3.49 -3.70
N PHE A 109 -2.26 -4.00 -4.90
CA PHE A 109 -3.33 -4.33 -5.85
C PHE A 109 -4.23 -5.41 -5.26
N LYS A 110 -5.50 -5.41 -5.64
CA LYS A 110 -6.44 -6.42 -5.18
C LYS A 110 -6.16 -7.76 -5.85
N TRP A 111 -6.35 -8.84 -5.12
CA TRP A 111 -6.38 -10.19 -5.69
C TRP A 111 -7.47 -11.01 -5.00
N THR A 112 -7.84 -12.12 -5.62
CA THR A 112 -8.74 -13.12 -5.03
C THR A 112 -8.13 -14.50 -5.16
N GLY A 113 -8.50 -15.43 -4.27
CA GLY A 113 -7.96 -16.79 -4.24
C GLY A 113 -6.58 -16.89 -3.59
N GLU A 114 -6.03 -18.11 -3.57
CA GLU A 114 -4.78 -18.45 -2.89
C GLU A 114 -3.84 -19.28 -3.78
N GLY A 115 -2.54 -19.08 -3.60
CA GLY A 115 -1.49 -19.82 -4.28
C GLY A 115 -1.63 -19.78 -5.81
N LYS A 116 -1.74 -20.96 -6.44
CA LYS A 116 -1.80 -21.11 -7.90
C LYS A 116 -3.13 -20.69 -8.53
N ASN A 117 -4.19 -20.57 -7.73
CA ASN A 117 -5.53 -20.20 -8.20
C ASN A 117 -5.83 -18.71 -7.99
N ALA A 118 -4.81 -17.92 -7.63
CA ALA A 118 -5.00 -16.50 -7.39
C ALA A 118 -5.21 -15.73 -8.68
N THR A 119 -6.11 -14.74 -8.65
CA THR A 119 -6.41 -13.84 -9.77
C THR A 119 -6.14 -12.40 -9.35
N SER A 120 -5.31 -11.70 -10.13
CA SER A 120 -4.96 -10.29 -9.91
C SER A 120 -6.04 -9.36 -10.47
N MET A 121 -6.47 -8.38 -9.69
CA MET A 121 -7.42 -7.33 -10.07
C MET A 121 -6.67 -5.99 -10.06
N CYS A 122 -5.95 -5.71 -11.14
CA CYS A 122 -4.97 -4.60 -11.21
C CYS A 122 -5.60 -3.21 -11.35
N ASN A 123 -6.92 -3.12 -11.46
CA ASN A 123 -7.72 -1.90 -11.48
C ASN A 123 -8.33 -1.55 -10.10
N GLU A 124 -8.07 -2.37 -9.08
CA GLU A 124 -8.56 -2.20 -7.73
C GLU A 124 -7.42 -2.39 -6.72
N ILE A 125 -7.61 -1.89 -5.50
CA ILE A 125 -6.66 -2.05 -4.41
C ILE A 125 -7.28 -2.78 -3.22
N MET A 126 -6.43 -3.41 -2.43
CA MET A 126 -6.78 -3.80 -1.06
C MET A 126 -6.91 -2.55 -0.18
N PRO A 127 -7.63 -2.62 0.95
CA PRO A 127 -7.60 -1.57 1.95
C PRO A 127 -6.16 -1.17 2.29
N ALA A 128 -5.92 0.13 2.21
CA ALA A 128 -4.61 0.73 2.09
C ALA A 128 -4.40 1.79 3.16
N LEU A 129 -3.13 2.13 3.37
CA LEU A 129 -2.72 3.07 4.40
C LEU A 129 -2.36 4.42 3.79
N ASP A 130 -2.87 5.48 4.38
CA ASP A 130 -2.58 6.86 4.05
C ASP A 130 -2.08 7.59 5.29
N LYS A 131 -0.95 8.29 5.18
CA LYS A 131 -0.34 9.04 6.29
C LYS A 131 -0.01 10.46 5.84
N ARG A 132 -0.41 11.45 6.65
CA ARG A 132 0.10 12.82 6.49
C ARG A 132 1.53 12.93 6.98
N ARG A 133 2.39 13.58 6.19
CA ARG A 133 3.76 13.92 6.60
C ARG A 133 3.70 15.21 7.42
N GLN A 134 3.74 15.11 8.74
CA GLN A 134 3.87 16.32 9.58
C GLN A 134 5.30 16.88 9.53
N PRO A 135 5.48 18.22 9.62
CA PRO A 135 6.79 18.86 9.70
C PRO A 135 7.50 18.68 11.06
N SER A 136 6.86 18.11 12.08
CA SER A 136 7.45 17.81 13.40
C SER A 136 6.86 16.52 14.01
N PRO A 137 7.63 15.76 14.81
CA PRO A 137 7.11 14.58 15.51
C PRO A 137 6.21 15.04 16.67
N PRO A 138 5.01 14.44 16.91
CA PRO A 138 4.79 12.98 16.87
C PRO A 138 3.50 12.47 16.19
N LEU A 139 2.66 13.26 15.50
CA LEU A 139 1.33 12.80 15.07
C LEU A 139 1.20 12.65 13.55
N ALA A 140 1.81 11.61 12.98
CA ALA A 140 1.37 11.12 11.67
C ALA A 140 -0.05 10.56 11.84
N ILE A 141 -1.06 11.35 11.47
CA ILE A 141 -2.48 10.94 11.49
C ILE A 141 -2.66 9.95 10.32
N PRO A 142 -2.82 8.65 10.59
CA PRO A 142 -3.10 7.66 9.57
C PRO A 142 -4.61 7.64 9.26
N HIS A 143 -4.89 7.33 8.02
CA HIS A 143 -6.20 7.08 7.45
C HIS A 143 -6.14 5.77 6.69
N CYS A 144 -7.28 5.09 6.58
CA CYS A 144 -7.42 4.00 5.63
C CYS A 144 -8.01 4.52 4.31
N SER A 145 -7.54 3.98 3.19
CA SER A 145 -8.06 4.27 1.85
C SER A 145 -8.41 2.97 1.13
N SER A 146 -9.44 2.98 0.28
CA SER A 146 -9.81 1.86 -0.59
C SER A 146 -10.22 2.35 -1.97
#